data_AF-A0A9D7CVW7-F1
#
_entry.id   AF-A0A9D7CVW7-F1
#
_cell.length_a   1.000
_cell.length_b   1.000
_cell.length_c   1.000
_cell.angle_alpha   90.00
_cell.angle_beta   90.00
_cell.angle_gamma   90.00
#
_symmetry.space_group_name_H-M   'P 1'
#
loop_
_entity.id
_entity.type
_entity.pdbx_description
1 polymer ?
#
loop_
_entity_poly.entity_id
_entity_poly.type
_entity_poly.pdbx_seq_one_letter_code
_entity_poly.pdbx_strand_id
1 'polypeptide(L)'
;MSALFARPFTVGKSMAIAREALSAIGGFEAVGHVLAEDHLLGRRIGDAGFAVRVSFAPVENRNVDCDVSRTVERHTRWAKMRRAIAPVPFLLEPLADPLPARAAFLAVLPSATSAPTFALLVPFKMATSAYSSWFFCGTTLPWRYLPLELIKSVVMFFCWARALVSLRIVWRGHPFALAADSRLMPLAVRRRRPRRA
;
A
#
# COMPACT_ATOMS: atom_id res chain seq x y z
N MET A 1 -24.07 -9.65 5.09
CA MET A 1 -23.01 -8.63 5.11
C MET A 1 -23.37 -7.54 4.12
N SER A 2 -23.53 -6.31 4.60
CA SER A 2 -24.15 -5.18 3.90
C SER A 2 -23.45 -4.81 2.59
N ALA A 3 -24.23 -4.55 1.53
CA ALA A 3 -23.78 -4.23 0.17
C ALA A 3 -22.83 -3.00 0.07
N LEU A 4 -22.74 -2.18 1.12
CA LEU A 4 -21.96 -0.94 1.16
C LEU A 4 -20.43 -1.16 1.09
N PHE A 5 -19.92 -2.37 1.33
CA PHE A 5 -18.49 -2.69 1.27
C PHE A 5 -18.16 -3.95 0.46
N ALA A 6 -19.06 -4.39 -0.42
CA ALA A 6 -18.89 -5.59 -1.26
C ALA A 6 -17.89 -5.38 -2.42
N ARG A 7 -16.79 -4.65 -2.19
CA ARG A 7 -15.70 -4.55 -3.16
C ARG A 7 -14.82 -5.79 -3.03
N PRO A 8 -14.51 -6.48 -4.13
CA PRO A 8 -13.58 -7.60 -4.09
C PRO A 8 -12.22 -7.14 -3.58
N PHE A 9 -11.74 -7.79 -2.52
CA PHE A 9 -10.38 -7.61 -2.03
C PHE A 9 -9.48 -8.64 -2.72
N THR A 10 -8.44 -8.15 -3.39
CA THR A 10 -7.56 -8.98 -4.22
C THR A 10 -6.11 -8.63 -3.94
N VAL A 11 -5.25 -9.64 -3.92
CA VAL A 11 -3.81 -9.48 -3.67
C VAL A 11 -3.05 -10.32 -4.68
N GLY A 12 -2.40 -9.69 -5.64
CA GLY A 12 -1.78 -10.38 -6.79
C GLY A 12 -0.74 -11.44 -6.45
N LYS A 13 -0.14 -11.39 -5.25
CA LYS A 13 0.82 -12.40 -4.77
C LYS A 13 0.21 -13.78 -4.52
N SER A 14 -1.12 -13.86 -4.36
CA SER A 14 -1.83 -15.07 -3.97
C SER A 14 -3.25 -15.06 -4.56
N MET A 15 -3.33 -15.04 -5.89
CA MET A 15 -4.59 -15.10 -6.63
C MET A 15 -4.67 -16.36 -7.49
N ALA A 16 -5.81 -17.05 -7.41
CA ALA A 16 -6.20 -18.09 -8.34
C ALA A 16 -7.39 -17.58 -9.16
N ILE A 17 -7.32 -17.74 -10.49
CA ILE A 17 -8.31 -17.19 -11.42
C ILE A 17 -8.72 -18.32 -12.37
N ALA A 18 -10.02 -18.57 -12.50
CA ALA A 18 -10.55 -19.50 -13.47
C ALA A 18 -10.25 -19.01 -14.89
N ARG A 19 -9.88 -19.92 -15.80
CA ARG A 19 -9.53 -19.58 -17.18
C ARG A 19 -10.70 -18.88 -17.88
N GLU A 20 -11.90 -19.38 -17.65
CA GLU A 20 -13.15 -18.89 -18.23
C GLU A 20 -13.43 -17.44 -17.79
N ALA A 21 -13.22 -17.16 -16.50
CA ALA A 21 -13.38 -15.81 -15.94
C ALA A 21 -12.36 -14.82 -16.52
N LEU A 22 -11.11 -15.25 -16.67
CA LEU A 22 -10.05 -14.43 -17.28
C LEU A 22 -10.35 -14.15 -18.77
N SER A 23 -10.79 -15.16 -19.51
CA SER A 23 -11.18 -15.01 -20.92
C SER A 23 -12.36 -14.06 -21.09
N ALA A 24 -13.35 -14.12 -20.20
CA ALA A 24 -14.55 -13.27 -20.25
C ALA A 24 -14.24 -11.76 -20.15
N ILE A 25 -13.11 -11.39 -19.53
CA ILE A 25 -12.70 -9.99 -19.36
C ILE A 25 -11.64 -9.52 -20.38
N GLY A 26 -11.29 -10.36 -21.35
CA GLY A 26 -10.29 -10.07 -22.39
C GLY A 26 -8.85 -10.42 -22.01
N GLY A 27 -8.64 -11.32 -21.04
CA GLY A 27 -7.31 -11.77 -20.65
C GLY A 27 -6.50 -10.75 -19.84
N PHE A 28 -5.20 -11.01 -19.66
CA PHE A 28 -4.31 -10.10 -18.93
C PHE A 28 -4.02 -8.79 -19.66
N GLU A 29 -4.15 -8.76 -20.99
CA GLU A 29 -3.98 -7.55 -21.79
C GLU A 29 -4.95 -6.45 -21.36
N ALA A 30 -6.16 -6.86 -20.93
CA ALA A 30 -7.21 -5.98 -20.46
C ALA A 30 -6.80 -5.14 -19.23
N VAL A 31 -5.75 -5.51 -18.51
CA VAL A 31 -5.22 -4.81 -17.31
C VAL A 31 -3.76 -4.38 -17.45
N GLY A 32 -3.11 -4.60 -18.59
CA GLY A 32 -1.68 -4.28 -18.78
C GLY A 32 -1.33 -2.79 -18.71
N HIS A 33 -2.34 -1.92 -18.75
CA HIS A 33 -2.20 -0.46 -18.71
C HIS A 33 -2.34 0.14 -17.30
N VAL A 34 -2.56 -0.69 -16.27
CA VAL A 34 -2.63 -0.24 -14.87
C VAL A 34 -1.51 -0.85 -14.04
N LEU A 35 -1.12 -0.17 -12.95
CA LEU A 35 -0.15 -0.69 -11.98
C LEU A 35 -0.82 -1.56 -10.90
N ALA A 36 -2.12 -1.41 -10.70
CA ALA A 36 -2.90 -2.22 -9.75
C ALA A 36 -3.72 -3.25 -10.52
N GLU A 37 -3.02 -4.13 -11.23
CA GLU A 37 -3.65 -5.13 -12.10
C GLU A 37 -4.56 -6.08 -11.31
N ASP A 38 -4.15 -6.47 -10.10
CA ASP A 38 -4.90 -7.36 -9.22
C ASP A 38 -6.26 -6.79 -8.83
N HIS A 39 -6.28 -5.52 -8.42
CA HIS A 39 -7.51 -4.79 -8.10
C HIS A 39 -8.45 -4.71 -9.30
N LEU A 40 -7.94 -4.36 -10.48
CA LEU A 40 -8.76 -4.24 -11.67
C LEU A 40 -9.26 -5.59 -12.17
N LEU A 41 -8.45 -6.65 -12.06
CA LEU A 41 -8.86 -8.03 -12.35
C LEU A 41 -10.03 -8.43 -11.44
N GLY A 42 -9.89 -8.24 -10.12
CA GLY A 42 -10.95 -8.55 -9.17
C GLY A 42 -12.26 -7.81 -9.47
N ARG A 43 -12.17 -6.52 -9.79
CA ARG A 43 -13.33 -5.70 -10.16
C ARG A 43 -14.00 -6.22 -11.43
N ARG A 44 -13.26 -6.39 -12.52
CA ARG A 44 -13.81 -6.83 -13.83
C ARG A 44 -14.39 -8.24 -13.79
N ILE A 45 -13.76 -9.16 -13.06
CA ILE A 45 -14.26 -10.52 -12.88
C ILE A 45 -15.59 -10.50 -12.12
N GLY A 46 -15.68 -9.70 -11.05
CA GLY A 46 -16.92 -9.47 -10.32
C GLY A 46 -18.01 -8.83 -11.19
N ASP A 47 -17.66 -7.80 -11.95
CA ASP A 47 -18.57 -7.10 -12.87
C ASP A 47 -19.07 -8.03 -14.00
N ALA A 48 -18.28 -9.04 -14.39
CA ALA A 48 -18.65 -10.08 -15.35
C ALA A 48 -19.52 -11.21 -14.73
N GLY A 49 -19.92 -11.08 -13.47
CA GLY A 49 -20.84 -12.01 -12.80
C GLY A 49 -20.17 -13.20 -12.08
N PHE A 50 -18.84 -13.28 -12.07
CA PHE A 50 -18.13 -14.33 -11.35
C PHE A 50 -17.97 -14.00 -9.87
N ALA A 51 -17.98 -15.02 -9.02
CA ALA A 51 -17.73 -14.85 -7.60
C ALA A 51 -16.24 -14.56 -7.33
N VAL A 52 -15.98 -13.46 -6.62
CA VAL A 52 -14.65 -13.13 -6.10
C VAL A 52 -14.67 -13.28 -4.58
N ARG A 53 -13.80 -14.15 -4.06
CA ARG A 53 -13.73 -14.52 -2.64
C ARG A 53 -12.29 -14.45 -2.12
N VAL A 54 -12.15 -14.08 -0.85
CA VAL A 54 -10.87 -14.07 -0.15
C VAL A 54 -10.76 -15.36 0.65
N SER A 55 -9.64 -16.08 0.47
CA SER A 55 -9.29 -17.18 1.38
C SER A 55 -8.74 -16.60 2.68
N PHE A 56 -9.22 -17.08 3.82
CA PHE A 56 -8.69 -16.72 5.13
C PHE A 56 -7.49 -17.59 5.54
N ALA A 57 -7.08 -18.54 4.69
CA ALA A 57 -5.86 -19.30 4.92
C ALA A 57 -4.63 -18.39 4.71
N PRO A 58 -3.75 -18.25 5.70
CA PRO A 58 -2.55 -17.43 5.55
C PRO A 58 -1.61 -18.05 4.52
N VAL A 59 -1.07 -17.22 3.63
CA VAL A 59 -0.05 -17.61 2.64
C VAL A 59 1.26 -16.94 3.02
N GLU A 60 2.31 -17.74 3.22
CA GLU A 60 3.63 -17.20 3.56
C GLU A 60 4.23 -16.44 2.36
N ASN A 61 4.62 -15.18 2.58
CA ASN A 61 5.34 -14.39 1.58
C ASN A 61 6.78 -14.13 2.05
N ARG A 62 7.75 -14.78 1.42
CA ARG A 62 9.18 -14.59 1.71
C ARG A 62 9.78 -13.54 0.79
N ASN A 63 10.45 -12.55 1.37
CA ASN A 63 11.33 -11.64 0.62
C ASN A 63 12.77 -12.09 0.88
N VAL A 64 13.44 -12.61 -0.14
CA VAL A 64 14.81 -13.17 -0.01
C VAL A 64 15.86 -12.05 -0.04
N ASP A 65 15.79 -11.18 -1.06
CA ASP A 65 16.68 -10.02 -1.18
C ASP A 65 15.88 -8.74 -1.29
N CYS A 66 16.03 -7.85 -0.30
CA CYS A 66 15.35 -6.57 -0.32
C CYS A 66 16.19 -5.48 0.35
N ASP A 67 16.85 -4.67 -0.46
CA ASP A 67 17.46 -3.43 0.00
C ASP A 67 16.41 -2.49 0.63
N VAL A 68 16.82 -1.67 1.60
CA VAL A 68 15.93 -0.74 2.30
C VAL A 68 15.33 0.27 1.31
N SER A 69 16.12 0.81 0.38
CA SER A 69 15.61 1.77 -0.62
C SER A 69 14.57 1.12 -1.53
N ARG A 70 14.80 -0.14 -1.94
CA ARG A 70 13.85 -0.92 -2.74
C ARG A 70 12.56 -1.19 -1.96
N THR A 71 12.66 -1.43 -0.66
CA THR A 71 11.51 -1.59 0.24
C THR A 71 10.70 -0.31 0.33
N VAL A 72 11.34 0.83 0.59
CA VAL A 72 10.67 2.13 0.69
C VAL A 72 10.02 2.53 -0.64
N GLU A 73 10.69 2.35 -1.76
CA GLU A 73 10.10 2.67 -3.08
C GLU A 73 8.93 1.74 -3.42
N ARG A 74 8.98 0.45 -3.04
CA ARG A 74 7.84 -0.46 -3.17
C ARG A 74 6.62 0.04 -2.39
N HIS A 75 6.79 0.38 -1.12
CA HIS A 75 5.69 0.87 -0.28
C HIS A 75 5.19 2.25 -0.72
N THR A 76 6.08 3.11 -1.21
CA THR A 76 5.69 4.38 -1.84
C THR A 76 4.82 4.14 -3.08
N ARG A 77 5.16 3.16 -3.94
CA ARG A 77 4.33 2.82 -5.10
C ARG A 77 2.95 2.29 -4.67
N TRP A 78 2.89 1.44 -3.65
CA TRP A 78 1.61 0.97 -3.09
C TRP A 78 0.77 2.11 -2.51
N ALA A 79 1.39 3.07 -1.81
CA ALA A 79 0.70 4.27 -1.34
C ALA A 79 0.14 5.10 -2.51
N LYS A 80 0.90 5.27 -3.60
CA LYS A 80 0.44 5.95 -4.82
C LYS A 80 -0.73 5.21 -5.49
N MET A 81 -0.69 3.87 -5.53
CA MET A 81 -1.80 3.04 -6.03
C MET A 81 -3.06 3.23 -5.19
N ARG A 82 -2.95 3.17 -3.86
CA ARG A 82 -4.10 3.40 -2.95
C ARG A 82 -4.69 4.78 -3.14
N ARG A 83 -3.87 5.84 -3.26
CA ARG A 83 -4.35 7.19 -3.61
C ARG A 83 -5.11 7.21 -4.93
N ALA A 84 -4.59 6.55 -5.97
CA ALA A 84 -5.18 6.57 -7.30
C ALA A 84 -6.50 5.80 -7.39
N ILE A 85 -6.68 4.76 -6.56
CA ILE A 85 -7.87 3.89 -6.53
C ILE A 85 -8.95 4.43 -5.58
N ALA A 86 -8.53 4.94 -4.42
CA ALA A 86 -9.40 5.31 -3.31
C ALA A 86 -8.89 6.59 -2.64
N PRO A 87 -9.02 7.77 -3.28
CA PRO A 87 -8.43 9.01 -2.80
C PRO A 87 -8.99 9.45 -1.44
N VAL A 88 -10.29 9.29 -1.20
CA VAL A 88 -10.92 9.68 0.07
C VAL A 88 -10.44 8.79 1.23
N PRO A 89 -10.53 7.44 1.16
CA PRO A 89 -9.93 6.59 2.19
C PRO A 89 -8.43 6.83 2.38
N PHE A 90 -7.70 7.07 1.30
CA PHE A 90 -6.27 7.35 1.34
C PHE A 90 -5.94 8.61 2.16
N LEU A 91 -6.72 9.68 2.03
CA LEU A 91 -6.51 10.91 2.82
C LEU A 91 -6.74 10.69 4.33
N LEU A 92 -7.60 9.73 4.69
CA LEU A 92 -7.91 9.39 6.08
C LEU A 92 -6.94 8.38 6.70
N GLU A 93 -6.02 7.78 5.90
CA GLU A 93 -5.06 6.77 6.40
C GLU A 93 -4.24 7.21 7.63
N PRO A 94 -3.77 8.47 7.77
CA PRO A 94 -3.04 8.90 8.96
C PRO A 94 -3.85 8.82 10.27
N LEU A 95 -5.18 8.74 10.21
CA LEU A 95 -6.03 8.55 11.39
C LEU A 95 -5.94 7.11 11.94
N ALA A 96 -5.59 6.13 11.09
CA ALA A 96 -5.46 4.73 11.49
C ALA A 96 -4.10 4.43 12.16
N ASP A 97 -3.08 5.25 11.91
CA ASP A 97 -1.78 5.17 12.59
C ASP A 97 -1.44 6.55 13.18
N PRO A 98 -1.90 6.86 14.40
CA PRO A 98 -1.84 8.21 14.94
C PRO A 98 -0.42 8.64 15.34
N LEU A 99 0.56 7.72 15.38
CA LEU A 99 1.90 8.03 15.89
C LEU A 99 2.60 9.16 15.10
N PRO A 100 2.73 9.09 13.76
CA PRO A 100 3.39 10.14 13.00
C PRO A 100 2.61 11.45 12.99
N ALA A 101 1.27 11.38 12.89
CA ALA A 101 0.40 12.56 12.91
C ALA A 101 0.46 13.27 14.28
N ARG A 102 0.45 12.51 15.37
CA ARG A 102 0.62 13.04 16.72
C ARG A 102 2.01 13.62 16.91
N ALA A 103 3.07 12.93 16.47
CA ALA A 103 4.43 13.47 16.54
C ALA A 103 4.57 14.81 15.80
N ALA A 104 3.98 14.93 14.61
CA ALA A 104 3.95 16.17 13.85
C ALA A 104 3.17 17.29 14.57
N PHE A 105 1.99 16.97 15.12
CA PHE A 105 1.20 17.92 15.90
C PHE A 105 1.95 18.43 17.14
N LEU A 106 2.63 17.52 17.86
CA LEU A 106 3.41 17.84 19.05
C LEU A 106 4.58 18.77 18.78
N ALA A 107 5.21 18.65 17.60
CA ALA A 107 6.29 19.53 17.19
C ALA A 107 5.83 20.98 16.92
N VAL A 108 4.54 21.18 16.58
CA VAL A 108 3.98 22.50 16.24
C VAL A 108 3.31 23.15 17.45
N LEU A 109 2.59 22.38 18.28
CA LEU A 109 1.83 22.87 19.42
C LEU A 109 2.15 22.06 20.69
N PRO A 110 3.29 22.33 21.34
CA PRO A 110 3.64 21.65 22.58
C PRO A 110 2.73 22.10 23.73
N SER A 111 2.36 21.14 24.58
CA SER A 111 1.55 21.35 25.79
C SER A 111 2.06 20.46 26.94
N ALA A 112 1.68 20.74 28.18
CA ALA A 112 2.07 19.90 29.33
C ALA A 112 1.63 18.42 29.19
N THR A 113 0.54 18.17 28.44
CA THR A 113 0.01 16.82 28.19
C THR A 113 0.66 16.11 27.00
N SER A 114 1.55 16.79 26.27
CA SER A 114 2.15 16.31 25.04
C SER A 114 3.07 15.10 25.24
N ALA A 115 4.05 15.22 26.13
CA ALA A 115 4.97 14.14 26.46
C ALA A 115 4.28 12.90 27.05
N PRO A 116 3.39 12.99 28.06
CA PRO A 116 2.75 11.81 28.63
C PRO A 116 1.82 11.11 27.63
N THR A 117 1.06 11.86 26.81
CA THR A 117 0.20 11.23 25.79
C THR A 117 1.01 10.53 24.71
N PHE A 118 2.14 11.09 24.28
CA PHE A 118 3.04 10.41 23.34
C PHE A 118 3.66 9.14 23.96
N ALA A 119 4.11 9.23 25.20
CA ALA A 119 4.68 8.10 25.94
C ALA A 119 3.69 6.93 26.10
N LEU A 120 2.39 7.21 26.23
CA LEU A 120 1.34 6.18 26.28
C LEU A 120 0.99 5.59 24.90
N LEU A 121 1.12 6.36 23.82
CA LEU A 121 0.81 5.88 22.46
C LEU A 121 1.82 4.85 21.95
N VAL A 122 3.09 4.97 22.34
CA VAL A 122 4.16 4.04 21.93
C VAL A 122 3.86 2.59 22.35
N PRO A 123 3.66 2.26 23.65
CA PRO A 123 3.34 0.90 24.08
C PRO A 123 1.98 0.43 23.54
N PHE A 124 1.00 1.34 23.40
CA PHE A 124 -0.29 1.01 22.79
C PHE A 124 -0.14 0.56 21.33
N LYS A 125 0.69 1.25 20.53
CA LYS A 125 1.03 0.84 19.16
C LYS A 125 1.73 -0.52 19.14
N MET A 126 2.71 -0.72 20.02
CA MET A 126 3.43 -2.00 20.08
C MET A 126 2.50 -3.15 20.44
N ALA A 127 1.61 -2.95 21.41
CA ALA A 127 0.61 -3.94 21.83
C ALA A 127 -0.39 -4.27 20.71
N THR A 128 -0.92 -3.24 20.03
CA THR A 128 -1.85 -3.44 18.90
C THR A 128 -1.18 -4.16 17.73
N SER A 129 0.09 -3.87 17.43
CA SER A 129 0.86 -4.59 16.41
C SER A 129 1.14 -6.05 16.80
N ALA A 130 1.50 -6.32 18.05
CA ALA A 130 1.70 -7.68 18.56
C ALA A 130 0.41 -8.49 18.51
N TYR A 131 -0.70 -7.90 18.96
CA TYR A 131 -2.03 -8.49 18.90
C TYR A 131 -2.46 -8.78 17.46
N SER A 132 -2.28 -7.82 16.55
CA SER A 132 -2.61 -8.02 15.13
C SER A 132 -1.81 -9.15 14.51
N SER A 133 -0.51 -9.25 14.81
CA SER A 133 0.32 -10.38 14.35
C SER A 133 -0.22 -11.71 14.87
N TRP A 134 -0.54 -11.79 16.16
CA TRP A 134 -1.09 -13.01 16.75
C TRP A 134 -2.45 -13.38 16.15
N PHE A 135 -3.35 -12.41 16.01
CA PHE A 135 -4.70 -12.63 15.51
C PHE A 135 -4.71 -13.13 14.05
N PHE A 136 -3.88 -12.56 13.19
CA PHE A 136 -3.86 -12.91 11.76
C PHE A 136 -2.90 -14.05 11.41
N CYS A 137 -1.77 -14.18 12.11
CA CYS A 137 -0.71 -15.14 11.78
C CYS A 137 -0.56 -16.28 12.80
N GLY A 138 -1.36 -16.28 13.88
CA GLY A 138 -1.24 -17.24 14.99
C GLY A 138 0.04 -17.09 15.82
N THR A 139 0.88 -16.10 15.52
CA THR A 139 2.20 -15.91 16.12
C THR A 139 2.44 -14.44 16.43
N THR A 140 3.02 -14.17 17.60
CA THR A 140 3.43 -12.81 17.97
C THR A 140 4.78 -12.46 17.34
N LEU A 141 4.96 -11.18 17.02
CA LEU A 141 6.27 -10.66 16.67
C LEU A 141 7.26 -10.86 17.85
N PRO A 142 8.46 -11.38 17.61
CA PRO A 142 9.53 -11.37 18.61
C PRO A 142 9.75 -9.97 19.18
N TRP A 143 9.92 -9.85 20.50
CA TRP A 143 10.00 -8.55 21.21
C TRP A 143 11.04 -7.59 20.61
N ARG A 144 12.16 -8.13 20.11
CA ARG A 144 13.23 -7.38 19.43
C ARG A 144 12.77 -6.59 18.19
N TYR A 145 11.65 -6.98 17.58
CA TYR A 145 11.07 -6.29 16.43
C TYR A 145 10.01 -5.25 16.83
N LEU A 146 9.54 -5.24 18.08
CA LEU A 146 8.55 -4.24 18.54
C LEU A 146 9.06 -2.79 18.39
N PRO A 147 10.33 -2.45 18.69
CA PRO A 147 10.86 -1.12 18.40
C PRO A 147 10.82 -0.73 16.92
N LEU A 148 10.95 -1.71 16.00
CA LEU A 148 10.87 -1.45 14.57
C LEU A 148 9.47 -1.02 14.11
N GLU A 149 8.43 -1.26 14.91
CA GLU A 149 7.10 -0.74 14.63
C GLU A 149 7.07 0.79 14.58
N LEU A 150 7.88 1.46 15.41
CA LEU A 150 7.99 2.92 15.39
C LEU A 150 8.63 3.40 14.09
N ILE A 151 9.74 2.75 13.70
CA ILE A 151 10.44 3.03 12.44
C ILE A 151 9.50 2.79 11.27
N LYS A 152 8.78 1.66 11.27
CA LYS A 152 7.78 1.33 10.24
C LYS A 152 6.71 2.43 10.14
N SER A 153 6.16 2.88 11.26
CA SER A 153 5.10 3.89 11.30
C SER A 153 5.58 5.21 10.64
N VAL A 154 6.79 5.65 11.00
CA VAL A 154 7.42 6.85 10.40
C VAL A 154 7.68 6.66 8.90
N VAL A 155 8.26 5.54 8.49
CA VAL A 155 8.56 5.25 7.07
C VAL A 155 7.29 5.17 6.23
N MET A 156 6.23 4.53 6.75
CA MET A 156 4.93 4.45 6.06
C MET A 156 4.28 5.83 5.92
N PHE A 157 4.38 6.68 6.94
CA PHE A 157 3.91 8.07 6.87
C PHE A 157 4.65 8.86 5.78
N PHE A 158 5.97 8.72 5.68
CA PHE A 158 6.73 9.35 4.59
C PHE A 158 6.36 8.80 3.22
N CYS A 159 6.11 7.49 3.09
CA CYS A 159 5.61 6.89 1.85
C CYS A 159 4.25 7.48 1.45
N TRP A 160 3.35 7.65 2.42
CA TRP A 160 2.04 8.29 2.25
C TRP A 160 2.18 9.77 1.84
N ALA A 161 3.00 10.56 2.54
CA ALA A 161 3.23 11.97 2.22
C ALA A 161 3.86 12.15 0.82
N ARG A 162 4.85 11.31 0.46
CA ARG A 162 5.44 11.28 -0.89
C ARG A 162 4.42 10.87 -1.95
N ALA A 163 3.48 9.99 -1.59
CA ALA A 163 2.38 9.62 -2.46
C ALA A 163 1.37 10.74 -2.65
N LEU A 164 1.20 11.70 -1.73
CA LEU A 164 0.37 12.89 -1.95
C LEU A 164 0.96 13.83 -3.00
N VAL A 165 2.25 14.17 -2.84
CA VAL A 165 2.89 15.24 -3.63
C VAL A 165 3.44 14.78 -4.98
N SER A 166 3.51 13.46 -5.24
CA SER A 166 4.12 12.94 -6.46
C SER A 166 3.25 11.91 -7.19
N LEU A 167 3.00 12.13 -8.47
CA LEU A 167 2.42 11.13 -9.38
C LEU A 167 3.48 10.18 -9.99
N ARG A 168 4.74 10.58 -9.97
CA ARG A 168 5.82 9.88 -10.69
C ARG A 168 6.17 8.56 -10.03
N ILE A 169 6.35 7.52 -10.82
CA ILE A 169 6.81 6.20 -10.39
C ILE A 169 7.86 5.68 -11.38
N VAL A 170 8.68 4.74 -10.92
CA VAL A 170 9.52 3.93 -11.80
C VAL A 170 9.02 2.49 -11.71
N TRP A 171 8.67 1.92 -12.87
CA TRP A 171 8.16 0.56 -12.96
C TRP A 171 8.90 -0.21 -14.04
N ARG A 172 9.47 -1.36 -13.66
CA ARG A 172 10.32 -2.19 -14.55
C ARG A 172 11.39 -1.37 -15.31
N GLY A 173 12.00 -0.40 -14.64
CA GLY A 173 13.04 0.47 -15.22
C GLY A 173 12.51 1.67 -16.02
N HIS A 174 11.19 1.79 -16.25
CA HIS A 174 10.60 2.87 -17.04
C HIS A 174 9.88 3.90 -16.14
N PRO A 175 10.05 5.21 -16.40
CA PRO A 175 9.34 6.26 -15.66
C PRO A 175 7.90 6.42 -16.17
N PHE A 176 6.95 6.44 -15.24
CA PHE A 176 5.54 6.71 -15.51
C PHE A 176 5.00 7.77 -14.55
N ALA A 177 3.91 8.42 -14.92
CA ALA A 177 3.00 9.09 -14.01
C ALA A 177 1.80 8.17 -13.75
N LEU A 178 1.40 8.07 -12.49
CA LEU A 178 0.24 7.29 -12.09
C LEU A 178 -0.99 8.19 -12.09
N ALA A 179 -1.92 7.92 -12.99
CA ALA A 179 -3.20 8.60 -13.09
C ALA A 179 -4.28 7.89 -12.26
N ALA A 180 -5.52 8.41 -12.31
CA ALA A 180 -6.67 7.79 -11.66
C ALA A 180 -6.85 6.31 -12.07
N ASP A 181 -7.46 5.51 -11.19
CA ASP A 181 -7.60 4.06 -11.36
C ASP A 181 -6.28 3.32 -11.61
N SER A 182 -5.17 3.88 -11.09
CA SER A 182 -3.82 3.28 -11.21
C SER A 182 -3.30 3.19 -12.66
N ARG A 183 -3.83 3.99 -13.59
CA ARG A 183 -3.37 3.99 -15.00
C ARG A 183 -1.93 4.47 -15.14
N LEU A 184 -1.14 3.75 -15.93
CA LEU A 184 0.24 4.09 -16.26
C LEU A 184 0.29 5.06 -17.44
N MET A 185 0.71 6.31 -17.20
CA MET A 185 0.98 7.29 -18.24
C MET A 185 2.49 7.41 -18.48
N PRO A 186 3.02 7.08 -19.67
CA PRO A 186 4.44 7.20 -19.96
C PRO A 186 4.93 8.64 -19.75
N LEU A 187 6.00 8.81 -18.98
CA LEU A 187 6.68 10.09 -18.93
C LEU A 187 7.68 10.14 -20.08
N ALA A 188 7.60 11.19 -20.91
CA ALA A 188 8.56 11.40 -21.98
C ALA A 188 9.99 11.33 -21.40
N VAL A 189 10.77 10.35 -21.85
CA VAL A 189 12.18 10.26 -21.49
C VAL A 189 12.85 11.46 -22.15
N ARG A 190 13.19 12.49 -21.38
CA ARG A 190 13.97 13.62 -21.86
C ARG A 190 15.33 13.05 -22.31
N ARG A 191 15.47 12.73 -23.61
CA ARG A 191 16.74 12.30 -24.20
C ARG A 191 17.77 13.36 -23.83
N ARG A 192 18.77 13.01 -23.01
CA ARG A 192 19.95 13.87 -22.82
C ARG A 192 20.53 14.10 -24.20
N ARG A 193 20.51 15.35 -24.70
CA ARG A 193 21.29 15.70 -25.88
C ARG A 193 22.75 15.29 -25.61
N PRO A 194 23.43 14.60 -26.53
CA PRO A 194 24.85 14.34 -26.36
C PRO A 194 25.55 15.68 -26.17
N ARG A 195 26.39 15.77 -25.13
CA ARG A 195 27.32 16.90 -25.00
C ARG A 195 28.16 16.87 -26.29
N ARG A 196 28.04 17.91 -27.11
CA ARG A 196 29.02 18.15 -28.18
C ARG A 196 30.37 18.31 -27.46
N ALA A 197 31.30 17.41 -27.80
CA ALA A 197 32.70 17.53 -27.42
C ALA A 197 33.30 18.79 -28.07
#